data_AF-A0AAV4HH88-F1
#
_entry.id   AF-A0AAV4HH88-F1
#
_cell.length_a   1.000
_cell.length_b   1.000
_cell.length_c   1.000
_cell.angle_alpha   90.00
_cell.angle_beta   90.00
_cell.angle_gamma   90.00
#
_symmetry.space_group_name_H-M   'P 1'
#
loop_
_entity.id
_entity.type
_entity.pdbx_description
1 polymer ?
#
loop_
_entity_poly.entity_id
_entity_poly.type
_entity_poly.pdbx_seq_one_letter_code
_entity_poly.pdbx_strand_id
1 'polypeptide(L)'
;MESRDRLCILVFDEISLKCSLNYNVERDYVEGLEDFGMACGRTEKPANHATAFMVRGLMAKWKQPFGYFLNHSTIKSAILHRILMTAIEKLKSLDLTVKAVICDQGSTNCSVFRYLGLHLINPTSSILIVKY
;
A
#
# COMPACT_ATOMS: atom_id res chain seq x y z
N MET A 1 14.43 -3.79 -19.68
CA MET A 1 13.23 -4.62 -19.45
C MET A 1 12.42 -4.59 -20.72
N GLU A 2 11.98 -5.74 -21.22
CA GLU A 2 11.02 -5.75 -22.30
C GLU A 2 9.69 -5.17 -21.82
N SER A 3 8.82 -4.76 -22.76
CA SER A 3 7.54 -4.15 -22.40
C SER A 3 6.66 -5.04 -21.51
N ARG A 4 6.82 -6.36 -21.62
CA ARG A 4 6.10 -7.35 -20.82
C ARG A 4 6.65 -7.50 -19.40
N ASP A 5 7.94 -7.24 -19.18
CA ASP A 5 8.56 -7.35 -17.85
C ASP A 5 8.12 -6.23 -16.91
N ARG A 6 7.65 -5.12 -17.49
CA ARG A 6 7.14 -3.95 -16.77
C ARG A 6 5.73 -4.13 -16.20
N LEU A 7 5.07 -5.24 -16.54
CA LEU A 7 3.80 -5.61 -15.93
C LEU A 7 4.06 -6.12 -14.50
N CYS A 8 3.37 -5.55 -13.53
CA CYS A 8 3.57 -5.88 -12.14
C CYS A 8 2.26 -6.01 -11.35
N ILE A 9 2.40 -6.58 -10.16
CA ILE A 9 1.36 -6.76 -9.16
C ILE A 9 1.78 -5.93 -7.94
N LEU A 10 0.85 -5.15 -7.41
CA LEU A 10 1.02 -4.48 -6.13
C LEU A 10 0.42 -5.37 -5.03
N VAL A 11 1.21 -5.73 -4.04
CA VAL A 11 0.79 -6.54 -2.90
C VAL A 11 0.94 -5.70 -1.64
N PHE A 12 -0.02 -5.78 -0.72
CA PHE A 12 0.14 -5.18 0.59
C PHE A 12 -0.47 -6.03 1.70
N ASP A 13 0.10 -5.90 2.89
CA ASP A 13 -0.35 -6.61 4.08
C ASP A 13 -0.04 -5.81 5.35
N GLU A 14 -0.75 -6.10 6.43
CA GLU A 14 -0.58 -5.46 7.73
C GLU A 14 0.29 -6.32 8.66
N ILE A 15 1.23 -5.69 9.34
CA ILE A 15 2.14 -6.33 10.30
C ILE A 15 1.93 -5.66 11.66
N SER A 16 1.58 -6.44 12.68
CA SER A 16 1.49 -5.93 14.05
C SER A 16 2.87 -5.58 14.60
N LEU A 17 2.95 -4.42 15.25
CA LEU A 17 4.15 -3.87 15.86
C LEU A 17 3.95 -3.67 17.36
N LYS A 18 5.05 -3.73 18.11
CA LYS A 18 5.06 -3.23 19.49
C LYS A 18 5.12 -1.71 19.47
N CYS A 19 4.18 -1.04 20.14
CA CYS A 19 4.22 0.41 20.32
C CYS A 19 5.52 0.81 21.01
N SER A 20 6.27 1.73 20.39
CA SER A 20 7.46 2.33 20.97
C SER A 20 7.64 3.73 20.38
N LEU A 21 7.96 4.70 21.22
CA LEU A 21 8.30 6.06 20.79
C LEU A 21 9.76 6.31 21.10
N ASN A 22 10.52 6.69 20.08
CA ASN A 22 11.93 7.02 20.21
C ASN A 22 12.16 8.40 19.62
N TYR A 23 12.85 9.28 20.35
CA TYR A 23 13.26 10.56 19.78
C TYR A 23 14.61 10.40 19.09
N ASN A 24 14.62 10.62 17.78
CA ASN A 24 15.81 10.63 16.95
C ASN A 24 16.43 12.03 16.97
N VAL A 25 17.49 12.20 17.76
CA VAL A 25 18.17 13.49 17.98
C VAL A 25 18.76 14.04 16.68
N GLU A 26 19.31 13.18 15.82
CA GLU A 26 19.95 13.61 14.56
C GLU A 26 18.94 14.22 13.58
N ARG A 27 17.69 13.72 13.61
CA ARG A 27 16.62 14.16 12.72
C ARG A 27 15.67 15.17 13.36
N ASP A 28 15.87 15.49 14.64
CA ASP A 28 14.90 16.20 15.48
C ASP A 28 13.47 15.65 15.27
N TYR A 29 13.34 14.31 15.37
CA TYR A 29 12.14 13.61 14.94
C TYR A 29 11.75 12.53 15.94
N VAL A 30 10.52 12.59 16.44
CA VAL A 30 9.94 11.46 17.19
C VAL A 30 9.62 10.35 16.20
N GLU A 31 10.03 9.12 16.43
CA GLU A 31 9.71 7.92 15.65
C GLU A 31 8.60 7.11 16.35
N GLY A 32 7.88 6.28 15.58
CA GLY A 32 6.87 5.36 16.13
C GLY A 32 5.47 5.94 16.33
N LEU A 33 5.19 7.12 15.76
CA LEU A 33 3.81 7.59 15.62
C LEU A 33 3.22 7.15 14.28
N GLU A 34 1.89 7.15 14.20
CA GLU A 34 1.12 6.95 12.98
C GLU A 34 1.51 7.99 11.92
N ASP A 35 1.88 7.48 10.75
CA ASP A 35 2.43 8.25 9.65
C ASP A 35 1.99 7.64 8.31
N PHE A 36 1.15 8.39 7.59
CA PHE A 36 0.65 8.06 6.27
C PHE A 36 1.40 8.83 5.16
N GLY A 37 2.58 9.36 5.48
CA GLY A 37 3.41 10.17 4.60
C GLY A 37 2.71 11.44 4.13
N MET A 38 3.20 12.01 3.02
CA MET A 38 2.66 13.27 2.49
C MET A 38 1.18 13.19 2.06
N ALA A 39 0.64 11.98 1.82
CA ALA A 39 -0.71 11.81 1.30
C ALA A 39 -1.79 12.12 2.36
N CYS A 40 -1.53 11.79 3.63
CA CYS A 40 -2.50 11.95 4.72
C CYS A 40 -1.88 12.46 6.03
N GLY A 41 -0.58 12.71 6.05
CA GLY A 41 0.14 13.28 7.18
C GLY A 41 0.38 12.30 8.32
N ARG A 42 0.79 12.89 9.43
CA ARG A 42 1.18 12.21 10.67
C ARG A 42 0.20 12.59 11.79
N THR A 43 -0.05 11.67 12.72
CA THR A 43 -0.86 11.95 13.92
C THR A 43 -0.06 11.72 15.20
N GLU A 44 -0.60 12.15 16.34
CA GLU A 44 0.01 11.96 17.67
C GLU A 44 -0.18 10.55 18.23
N LYS A 45 -0.79 9.64 17.47
CA LYS A 45 -1.08 8.28 17.94
C LYS A 45 0.15 7.39 17.80
N PRO A 46 0.55 6.63 18.84
CA PRO A 46 1.59 5.62 18.71
C PRO A 46 1.18 4.53 17.71
N ALA A 47 2.01 4.28 16.70
CA ALA A 47 1.76 3.21 15.75
C ALA A 47 1.90 1.85 16.42
N ASN A 48 0.97 0.95 16.13
CA ASN A 48 0.97 -0.44 16.58
C ASN A 48 0.87 -1.43 15.43
N HIS A 49 0.79 -0.94 14.19
CA HIS A 49 0.81 -1.72 12.97
C HIS A 49 1.64 -0.99 11.90
N ALA A 50 2.18 -1.76 10.96
CA ALA A 50 2.72 -1.26 9.71
C ALA A 50 2.01 -1.92 8.54
N THR A 51 1.52 -1.10 7.61
CA THR A 51 1.01 -1.60 6.33
C THR A 51 2.11 -1.54 5.30
N ALA A 52 2.64 -2.70 4.92
CA ALA A 52 3.77 -2.85 4.02
C ALA A 52 3.31 -3.13 2.59
N PHE A 53 3.98 -2.52 1.62
CA PHE A 53 3.70 -2.65 0.18
C PHE A 53 4.89 -3.29 -0.52
N MET A 54 4.62 -4.24 -1.40
CA MET A 54 5.60 -4.92 -2.23
C MET A 54 5.12 -4.92 -3.67
N VAL A 55 6.05 -4.75 -4.60
CA VAL A 55 5.77 -4.89 -6.03
C VAL A 55 6.42 -6.18 -6.51
N ARG A 56 5.67 -6.94 -7.31
CA ARG A 56 6.12 -8.20 -7.89
C ARG A 56 5.96 -8.16 -9.40
N GLY A 57 6.97 -8.56 -10.14
CA GLY A 57 6.88 -8.75 -11.58
C GLY A 57 5.86 -9.83 -11.94
N LEU A 58 5.01 -9.56 -12.93
CA LEU A 58 4.01 -10.51 -13.40
C LEU A 58 4.65 -11.55 -14.34
N MET A 59 5.41 -11.07 -15.32
CA MET A 59 6.07 -11.91 -16.32
C MET A 59 7.52 -12.25 -15.94
N ALA A 60 8.20 -11.31 -15.27
CA ALA A 60 9.57 -11.46 -14.82
C ALA A 60 9.62 -11.82 -13.33
N LYS A 61 10.56 -12.70 -12.95
CA LYS A 61 10.71 -13.17 -11.56
C LYS A 61 11.49 -12.17 -10.71
N TRP A 62 10.84 -11.10 -10.32
CA TRP A 62 11.39 -10.11 -9.38
C TRP A 62 10.34 -9.68 -8.36
N LYS A 63 10.82 -9.23 -7.20
CA LYS A 63 10.01 -8.61 -6.17
C LYS A 63 10.84 -7.55 -5.45
N GLN A 64 10.21 -6.45 -5.06
CA GLN A 64 10.88 -5.36 -4.36
C GLN A 64 9.92 -4.77 -3.31
N PRO A 65 10.38 -4.57 -2.07
CA PRO A 65 9.66 -3.73 -1.11
C PRO A 65 9.49 -2.32 -1.69
N PHE A 66 8.24 -1.85 -1.76
CA PHE A 66 7.93 -0.56 -2.35
C PHE A 66 7.87 0.55 -1.29
N GLY A 67 7.34 0.22 -0.11
CA GLY A 67 7.24 1.15 0.99
C GLY A 67 6.38 0.59 2.10
N TYR A 68 6.21 1.38 3.16
CA TYR A 68 5.31 1.05 4.26
C TYR A 68 4.72 2.34 4.84
N PHE A 69 3.63 2.19 5.56
CA PHE A 69 3.02 3.24 6.37
C PHE A 69 2.81 2.72 7.78
N LEU A 70 2.83 3.63 8.76
CA LEU A 70 2.64 3.30 10.17
C LEU A 70 1.23 3.71 10.58
N ASN A 71 0.50 2.79 11.20
CA ASN A 71 -0.89 3.03 11.57
C ASN A 71 -1.18 2.63 13.01
N HIS A 72 -2.09 3.38 13.63
CA HIS A 72 -2.67 3.03 14.92
C HIS A 72 -3.99 2.31 14.71
N SER A 73 -4.02 1.02 15.03
CA SER A 73 -5.07 0.08 14.68
C SER A 73 -5.29 0.05 13.17
N THR A 74 -6.45 -0.40 12.69
CA THR A 74 -6.70 -0.53 11.25
C THR A 74 -6.75 0.81 10.53
N ILE A 75 -6.14 0.88 9.33
CA ILE A 75 -6.22 2.06 8.46
C ILE A 75 -7.67 2.35 8.08
N LYS A 76 -8.04 3.64 7.99
CA LYS A 76 -9.35 4.04 7.44
C LYS A 76 -9.38 3.81 5.93
N SER A 77 -10.48 3.27 5.43
CA SER A 77 -10.65 2.95 4.00
C SER A 77 -10.34 4.12 3.06
N ALA A 78 -10.76 5.33 3.41
CA ALA A 78 -10.47 6.53 2.62
C ALA A 78 -8.96 6.85 2.52
N ILE A 79 -8.21 6.61 3.61
CA ILE A 79 -6.75 6.79 3.65
C ILE A 79 -6.07 5.71 2.80
N LEU A 80 -6.46 4.44 3.01
CA LEU A 80 -5.91 3.32 2.24
C LEU A 80 -6.16 3.46 0.74
N HIS A 81 -7.35 3.93 0.34
CA HIS A 81 -7.67 4.25 -1.05
C HIS A 81 -6.68 5.27 -1.64
N ARG A 82 -6.43 6.38 -0.92
CA ARG A 82 -5.48 7.42 -1.36
C ARG A 82 -4.07 6.86 -1.49
N ILE A 83 -3.62 6.10 -0.49
CA ILE A 83 -2.30 5.44 -0.50
C ILE A 83 -2.15 4.53 -1.72
N LEU A 84 -3.15 3.69 -2.02
CA LEU A 84 -3.13 2.79 -3.17
C LEU A 84 -3.05 3.54 -4.49
N MET A 85 -3.86 4.60 -4.67
CA MET A 85 -3.82 5.41 -5.89
C MET A 85 -2.47 6.08 -6.08
N THR A 86 -1.91 6.68 -5.01
CA THR A 86 -0.58 7.28 -5.05
C THR A 86 0.51 6.24 -5.36
N ALA A 87 0.41 5.02 -4.82
CA ALA A 87 1.34 3.94 -5.14
C ALA A 87 1.27 3.55 -6.62
N ILE A 88 0.06 3.38 -7.17
CA ILE A 88 -0.15 3.04 -8.59
C ILE A 88 0.39 4.16 -9.49
N GLU A 89 0.12 5.42 -9.17
CA GLU A 89 0.64 6.58 -9.92
C GLU A 89 2.16 6.66 -9.91
N LYS A 90 2.79 6.43 -8.75
CA LYS A 90 4.25 6.37 -8.63
C LYS A 90 4.86 5.21 -9.43
N LEU A 91 4.21 4.04 -9.45
CA LEU A 91 4.69 2.92 -10.26
C LEU A 91 4.56 3.23 -11.75
N LYS A 92 3.46 3.87 -12.15
CA LYS A 92 3.26 4.30 -13.53
C LYS A 92 4.31 5.32 -13.98
N SER A 93 4.73 6.26 -13.12
CA SER A 93 5.79 7.21 -13.46
C SER A 93 7.17 6.55 -13.61
N LEU A 94 7.35 5.35 -13.05
CA LEU A 94 8.53 4.50 -13.23
C LEU A 94 8.39 3.52 -14.41
N ASP A 95 7.41 3.72 -15.28
CA ASP A 95 7.09 2.85 -16.43
C ASP A 95 6.67 1.43 -16.01
N LEU A 96 6.22 1.23 -14.76
CA LEU A 96 5.64 -0.03 -14.29
C LEU A 96 4.12 0.01 -14.38
N THR A 97 3.54 -0.97 -15.07
CA THR A 97 2.08 -1.07 -15.22
C THR A 97 1.53 -2.07 -14.22
N VAL A 98 0.85 -1.57 -13.19
CA VAL A 98 0.12 -2.40 -12.23
C VAL A 98 -1.07 -3.05 -12.93
N LYS A 99 -1.10 -4.39 -12.96
CA LYS A 99 -2.18 -5.20 -13.53
C LYS A 99 -3.00 -5.92 -12.46
N ALA A 100 -2.49 -5.99 -11.24
CA ALA A 100 -3.28 -6.50 -10.13
C ALA A 100 -2.89 -5.87 -8.80
N VAL A 101 -3.86 -5.83 -7.88
CA VAL A 101 -3.65 -5.49 -6.47
C VAL A 101 -4.07 -6.68 -5.61
N ILE A 102 -3.22 -7.08 -4.67
CA ILE A 102 -3.41 -8.24 -3.81
C ILE A 102 -3.33 -7.83 -2.35
N CYS A 103 -4.28 -8.31 -1.54
CA CYS A 103 -4.29 -8.13 -0.09
C CYS A 103 -5.09 -9.26 0.59
N ASP A 104 -5.10 -9.24 1.93
CA ASP A 104 -5.95 -10.10 2.75
C ASP A 104 -7.46 -9.73 2.67
N GLN A 105 -8.29 -10.52 3.35
CA GLN A 105 -9.74 -10.30 3.46
C GLN A 105 -10.16 -9.35 4.60
N GLY A 106 -9.27 -8.48 5.10
CA GLY A 106 -9.60 -7.48 6.11
C GLY A 106 -10.81 -6.62 5.69
N SER A 107 -11.66 -6.26 6.66
CA SER A 107 -12.91 -5.51 6.41
C SER A 107 -12.65 -4.16 5.75
N THR A 108 -11.60 -3.45 6.18
CA THR A 108 -11.13 -2.21 5.54
C THR A 108 -10.73 -2.46 4.10
N ASN A 109 -9.92 -3.48 3.82
CA ASN A 109 -9.45 -3.79 2.47
C ASN A 109 -10.64 -4.09 1.54
N CYS A 110 -11.60 -4.88 2.02
CA CYS A 110 -12.84 -5.15 1.31
C CYS A 110 -13.66 -3.88 1.01
N SER A 111 -13.69 -2.92 1.93
CA SER A 111 -14.42 -1.66 1.72
C SER A 111 -13.75 -0.74 0.71
N VAL A 112 -12.41 -0.68 0.66
CA VAL A 112 -11.66 0.13 -0.32
C VAL A 112 -11.97 -0.28 -1.75
N PHE A 113 -12.13 -1.58 -2.01
CA PHE A 113 -12.47 -2.06 -3.34
C PHE A 113 -13.88 -1.65 -3.79
N ARG A 114 -14.81 -1.41 -2.86
CA ARG A 114 -16.11 -0.81 -3.18
C ARG A 114 -15.96 0.65 -3.62
N TYR A 115 -15.07 1.40 -2.98
CA TYR A 115 -14.78 2.80 -3.33
C TYR A 115 -14.06 2.95 -4.68
N LEU A 116 -13.19 2.01 -5.04
CA LEU A 116 -12.46 2.04 -6.31
C LEU A 116 -13.37 1.80 -7.54
N GLY A 117 -14.67 1.56 -7.36
CA GLY A 117 -15.58 1.21 -8.48
C GLY A 117 -15.21 -0.10 -9.18
N LEU A 118 -14.29 -0.86 -8.59
CA LEU A 118 -13.80 -2.14 -9.10
C LEU A 118 -14.81 -3.22 -8.68
N HIS A 119 -15.98 -3.16 -9.32
CA HIS A 119 -16.85 -4.33 -9.37
C HIS A 119 -16.02 -5.48 -9.91
N LEU A 120 -15.99 -6.57 -9.14
CA LEU A 120 -15.53 -7.87 -9.60
C LEU A 120 -16.15 -8.09 -11.00
N ILE A 121 -15.28 -8.19 -12.00
CA ILE A 121 -15.64 -8.47 -13.40
C ILE A 121 -16.25 -7.26 -14.13
N ASN A 122 -15.42 -6.26 -14.44
CA ASN A 122 -15.59 -5.51 -15.68
C ASN A 122 -14.35 -5.81 -16.54
N PRO A 123 -14.45 -6.56 -17.66
CA PRO A 123 -13.31 -6.99 -18.47
C PRO A 123 -12.53 -5.82 -19.11
N THR A 124 -13.01 -4.59 -18.96
CA THR A 124 -12.41 -3.34 -19.44
C THR A 124 -11.55 -2.61 -18.39
N SER A 125 -11.68 -2.94 -17.09
CA SER A 125 -10.85 -2.35 -16.04
C SER A 125 -9.51 -3.08 -15.96
N SER A 126 -8.42 -2.40 -16.31
CA SER A 126 -7.09 -2.99 -16.54
C SER A 126 -6.35 -3.58 -15.31
N ILE A 127 -7.00 -3.65 -14.14
CA ILE A 127 -6.41 -4.07 -12.86
C ILE A 127 -7.31 -5.12 -12.17
N LEU A 128 -6.78 -6.34 -11.99
CA LEU A 128 -7.42 -7.45 -11.28
C LEU A 128 -7.20 -7.34 -9.76
N ILE A 129 -8.22 -7.57 -8.94
CA ILE A 129 -8.04 -7.68 -7.49
C ILE A 129 -8.11 -9.14 -7.09
N VAL A 130 -7.09 -9.62 -6.40
CA VAL A 130 -7.06 -10.98 -5.84
C VAL A 130 -7.03 -10.87 -4.32
N LYS A 131 -8.01 -11.48 -3.66
CA LYS A 131 -8.10 -11.56 -2.20
C LYS A 131 -7.65 -12.95 -1.77
N TYR A 132 -6.80 -13.02 -0.76
CA TYR A 132 -6.44 -14.28 -0.10
C TYR A 132 -7.14 -14.36 1.25
#